data_AF-X1KTR8-F1
#
_entry.id   AF-X1KTR8-F1
#
_cell.length_a   1.000
_cell.length_b   1.000
_cell.length_c   1.000
_cell.angle_alpha   90.00
_cell.angle_beta   90.00
_cell.angle_gamma   90.00
#
_symmetry.space_group_name_H-M   'P 1'
#
loop_
_entity.id
_entity.type
_entity.pdbx_description
1 polymer ?
#
loop_
_entity_poly.entity_id
_entity_poly.type
_entity_poly.pdbx_seq_one_letter_code
_entity_poly.pdbx_strand_id
1 'polypeptide(L)'
;MDPPNPDEEVKKDDEVSIIESVKAASPIYAPVSGIISEANGDLDETPELINQKPFDTFIFAIKLSDSSELDELMDAGEYEKFVEQEKT
;
A
#
# COMPACT_ATOMS: atom_id res chain seq x y z
N MET A 1 -1.61 13.62 1.93
CA MET A 1 -1.57 12.19 2.27
C MET A 1 -1.67 12.11 3.77
N ASP A 2 -2.54 11.26 4.29
CA ASP A 2 -2.56 10.99 5.74
C ASP A 2 -1.53 9.90 6.04
N PRO A 3 -0.49 10.17 6.86
CA PRO A 3 0.56 9.22 7.10
C PRO A 3 0.03 8.02 7.92
N PRO A 4 0.42 6.78 7.57
CA PRO A 4 0.17 5.60 8.40
C PRO A 4 0.76 5.75 9.80
N ASN A 5 0.12 5.20 10.84
CA ASN A 5 0.65 5.27 12.20
C ASN A 5 1.59 4.08 12.49
N PRO A 6 2.86 4.30 12.81
CA PRO A 6 3.71 3.24 13.36
C PRO A 6 3.13 2.66 14.66
N ASP A 7 3.41 1.38 14.89
CA ASP A 7 2.91 0.55 16.01
C ASP A 7 1.40 0.26 16.01
N GLU A 8 0.66 0.70 14.98
CA GLU A 8 -0.74 0.33 14.78
C GLU A 8 -0.87 -1.13 14.32
N GLU A 9 -1.74 -1.88 15.00
CA GLU A 9 -2.15 -3.23 14.59
C GLU A 9 -3.29 -3.13 13.58
N VAL A 10 -3.10 -3.73 12.40
CA VAL A 10 -4.03 -3.67 11.27
C VAL A 10 -4.38 -5.09 10.82
N LYS A 11 -5.59 -5.27 10.31
CA LYS A 11 -6.00 -6.50 9.63
C LYS A 11 -5.94 -6.29 8.13
N LYS A 12 -5.84 -7.40 7.39
CA LYS A 12 -6.06 -7.40 5.94
C LYS A 12 -7.36 -6.65 5.61
N ASP A 13 -7.28 -5.81 4.58
CA ASP A 13 -8.34 -4.94 4.06
C ASP A 13 -8.73 -3.74 4.97
N ASP A 14 -8.05 -3.52 6.10
CA ASP A 14 -8.22 -2.28 6.88
C ASP A 14 -7.62 -1.09 6.11
N GLU A 15 -8.30 0.06 6.13
CA GLU A 15 -7.78 1.32 5.58
C GLU A 15 -6.68 1.88 6.49
N VAL A 16 -5.50 2.12 5.93
CA VAL A 16 -4.31 2.55 6.69
C VAL A 16 -3.85 3.97 6.37
N SER A 17 -4.26 4.51 5.23
CA SER A 17 -3.85 5.82 4.74
C SER A 17 -4.73 6.25 3.57
N ILE A 18 -4.68 7.53 3.22
CA ILE A 18 -5.32 8.07 2.02
C ILE A 18 -4.29 8.85 1.19
N ILE A 19 -4.23 8.53 -0.10
CA ILE A 19 -3.45 9.30 -1.08
C ILE A 19 -4.37 10.27 -1.80
N GLU A 20 -4.03 11.54 -1.76
CA GLU A 20 -4.79 12.60 -2.40
C GLU A 20 -4.08 13.10 -3.66
N SER A 21 -4.88 13.36 -4.68
CA SER A 21 -4.47 14.03 -5.92
C SER A 21 -5.40 15.20 -6.19
N VAL A 22 -5.08 15.99 -7.21
CA VAL A 22 -5.97 17.07 -7.68
C VAL A 22 -7.32 16.57 -8.24
N LYS A 23 -7.47 15.25 -8.48
CA LYS A 23 -8.67 14.65 -9.09
C LYS A 23 -9.47 13.78 -8.13
N ALA A 24 -8.80 13.12 -7.21
CA ALA A 24 -9.40 12.08 -6.38
C ALA A 24 -8.57 11.87 -5.11
N ALA A 25 -9.23 11.34 -4.09
CA ALA A 25 -8.59 10.73 -2.94
C ALA A 25 -8.81 9.21 -3.03
N SER A 26 -7.75 8.44 -2.79
CA SER A 26 -7.75 6.99 -2.89
C SER A 26 -7.29 6.39 -1.57
N PRO A 27 -8.14 5.61 -0.88
CA PRO A 27 -7.74 4.90 0.32
C PRO A 27 -6.69 3.84 -0.03
N ILE A 28 -5.77 3.63 0.90
CA ILE A 28 -4.77 2.58 0.87
C ILE A 28 -5.13 1.57 1.94
N TYR A 29 -5.21 0.31 1.55
CA TYR A 29 -5.59 -0.78 2.42
C TYR A 29 -4.38 -1.63 2.80
N ALA A 30 -4.40 -2.22 3.99
CA ALA A 30 -3.42 -3.20 4.41
C ALA A 30 -3.57 -4.48 3.56
N PRO A 31 -2.53 -4.90 2.81
CA PRO A 31 -2.61 -6.12 2.01
C PRO A 31 -2.59 -7.40 2.87
N VAL A 32 -2.09 -7.29 4.10
CA VAL A 32 -1.96 -8.37 5.08
C VAL A 32 -2.12 -7.80 6.49
N SER A 33 -2.51 -8.67 7.43
CA SER A 33 -2.61 -8.41 8.84
C SER A 33 -1.21 -8.30 9.48
N GLY A 34 -1.06 -7.40 10.45
CA GLY A 34 0.21 -7.21 11.14
C GLY A 34 0.29 -5.90 11.91
N ILE A 35 1.52 -5.45 12.15
CA ILE A 35 1.81 -4.17 12.83
C ILE A 35 2.57 -3.26 11.85
N ILE A 36 2.10 -2.03 11.67
CA ILE A 36 2.82 -1.02 10.90
C ILE A 36 4.13 -0.71 11.64
N SER A 37 5.26 -1.04 11.01
CA SER A 37 6.59 -0.89 11.60
C SER A 37 7.29 0.39 11.21
N GLU A 38 6.92 0.97 10.08
CA GLU A 38 7.52 2.19 9.53
C GLU A 38 6.55 2.85 8.57
N ALA A 39 6.48 4.19 8.60
CA ALA A 39 5.83 5.02 7.60
C ALA A 39 6.91 5.80 6.84
N ASN A 40 6.77 5.95 5.53
CA ASN A 40 7.77 6.66 4.73
C ASN A 40 7.63 8.18 4.89
N GLY A 41 8.44 8.77 5.77
CA GLY A 41 8.45 10.22 6.01
C GLY A 41 8.84 11.07 4.80
N ASP A 42 9.52 10.51 3.79
CA ASP A 42 9.87 11.27 2.58
C ASP A 42 8.63 11.74 1.80
N LEU A 43 7.50 11.07 1.98
CA LEU A 43 6.22 11.38 1.31
C LEU A 43 5.52 12.61 1.86
N ASP A 44 5.87 13.06 3.07
CA ASP A 44 5.33 14.29 3.65
C ASP A 44 5.87 15.53 2.92
N GLU A 45 7.15 15.48 2.52
CA GLU A 45 7.81 16.57 1.80
C GLU A 45 7.76 16.39 0.28
N THR A 46 7.81 15.14 -0.20
CA THR A 46 7.95 14.78 -1.62
C THR A 46 6.93 13.72 -2.07
N PRO A 47 5.61 14.00 -1.97
CA PRO A 47 4.56 13.03 -2.30
C PRO A 47 4.59 12.56 -3.76
N GLU A 48 5.19 13.33 -4.67
CA GLU A 48 5.35 12.95 -6.07
C GLU A 48 6.26 11.75 -6.31
N LEU A 49 7.06 11.32 -5.31
CA LEU A 49 7.90 10.13 -5.41
C LEU A 49 7.09 8.87 -5.72
N ILE A 50 5.87 8.75 -5.18
CA ILE A 50 4.95 7.63 -5.47
C ILE A 50 4.66 7.52 -6.97
N ASN A 51 4.57 8.66 -7.67
CA ASN A 51 4.32 8.68 -9.10
C ASN A 51 5.60 8.44 -9.91
N GLN A 52 6.74 8.98 -9.46
CA GLN A 52 7.99 8.94 -10.21
C GLN A 52 8.73 7.61 -10.06
N LYS A 53 8.65 6.99 -8.86
CA LYS A 53 9.37 5.79 -8.47
C LYS A 53 8.47 4.85 -7.66
N PRO A 54 7.33 4.37 -8.22
CA PRO A 54 6.31 3.62 -7.47
C PRO A 54 6.82 2.32 -6.84
N PHE A 55 7.84 1.69 -7.42
CA PHE A 55 8.41 0.44 -6.91
C PHE A 55 9.56 0.66 -5.92
N ASP A 56 10.19 1.84 -5.93
CA ASP A 56 11.28 2.18 -5.00
C ASP A 56 10.79 3.02 -3.81
N THR A 57 9.57 3.56 -3.90
CA THR A 57 8.96 4.44 -2.89
C THR A 57 7.87 3.68 -2.15
N PHE A 58 8.19 3.18 -0.96
CA PHE A 58 7.20 2.54 -0.10
C PHE A 58 6.29 3.57 0.58
N ILE A 59 5.10 3.16 0.99
CA ILE A 59 4.16 3.98 1.78
C ILE A 59 4.34 3.66 3.27
N PHE A 60 4.34 2.37 3.60
CA PHE A 60 4.59 1.83 4.94
C PHE A 60 5.15 0.42 4.85
N ALA A 61 5.76 -0.05 5.94
CA ALA A 61 6.23 -1.42 6.10
C ALA A 61 5.46 -2.11 7.22
N ILE A 62 5.04 -3.37 7.01
CA ILE A 62 4.30 -4.17 7.98
C ILE A 62 5.16 -5.31 8.51
N LYS A 63 5.13 -5.52 9.83
CA LYS A 63 5.52 -6.79 10.46
C LYS A 63 4.33 -7.74 10.40
N LEU A 64 4.37 -8.72 9.51
CA LEU A 64 3.29 -9.67 9.29
C LEU A 64 2.96 -10.46 10.56
N SER A 65 1.68 -10.63 10.85
CA SER A 65 1.20 -11.54 11.90
C SER A 65 0.90 -12.95 11.38
N ASP A 66 0.54 -13.08 10.10
CA ASP A 66 0.31 -14.36 9.42
C ASP A 66 0.95 -14.34 8.01
N SER A 67 1.94 -15.21 7.78
CA SER A 67 2.62 -15.28 6.48
C SER A 67 1.79 -15.98 5.41
N SER A 68 0.77 -16.76 5.78
CA SER A 68 -0.07 -17.48 4.81
C SER A 68 -0.98 -16.55 4.01
N GLU A 69 -1.27 -15.35 4.51
CA GLU A 69 -2.02 -14.33 3.77
C GLU A 69 -1.27 -13.84 2.51
N LEU A 70 0.04 -14.04 2.43
CA LEU A 70 0.82 -13.77 1.21
C LEU A 70 0.44 -14.71 0.06
N ASP A 71 0.01 -15.94 0.35
CA ASP A 71 -0.40 -16.91 -0.66
C ASP A 71 -1.73 -16.51 -1.33
N GLU A 72 -2.46 -15.54 -0.77
CA GLU A 72 -3.69 -14.99 -1.32
C GLU A 72 -3.45 -13.79 -2.26
N LEU A 73 -2.22 -13.28 -2.32
CA LEU A 73 -1.84 -12.16 -3.19
C LEU A 73 -1.51 -12.67 -4.59
N MET A 74 -1.77 -11.83 -5.59
CA MET A 74 -1.39 -12.12 -6.97
C MET A 74 0.12 -12.04 -7.15
N ASP A 75 0.68 -12.98 -7.89
CA ASP A 75 2.04 -12.80 -8.42
C ASP A 75 2.06 -11.74 -9.54
N ALA A 76 3.26 -11.36 -9.99
CA ALA A 76 3.43 -10.33 -11.00
C ALA A 76 2.73 -10.67 -12.34
N GLY A 77 2.73 -11.94 -12.75
CA GLY A 77 2.13 -12.38 -14.01
C GLY A 77 0.61 -12.54 -13.91
N GLU A 78 0.09 -12.90 -12.73
CA GLU A 78 -1.34 -12.87 -12.43
C GLU A 78 -1.87 -11.44 -12.44
N TYR A 79 -1.16 -10.51 -11.81
CA TYR A 79 -1.54 -9.09 -11.78
C TYR A 79 -1.50 -8.44 -13.17
N GLU A 80 -0.49 -8.75 -13.99
CA GLU A 80 -0.42 -8.26 -15.38
C GLU A 80 -1.67 -8.66 -16.19
N LYS A 81 -2.07 -9.93 -16.10
CA LYS A 81 -3.29 -10.43 -16.76
C LYS A 81 -4.56 -9.79 -16.21
N PHE A 82 -4.65 -9.58 -14.90
CA PHE A 82 -5.78 -8.89 -14.27
C PHE A 82 -5.95 -7.49 -14.84
N VAL A 83 -4.87 -6.71 -14.91
CA VAL A 83 -4.87 -5.34 -15.46
C VAL A 83 -5.20 -5.32 -16.96
N GLU A 84 -4.76 -6.30 -17.74
CA GLU A 84 -5.15 -6.41 -19.15
C GLU A 84 -6.65 -6.66 -19.32
N GLN A 85 -7.25 -7.49 -18.46
CA GLN A 85 -8.69 -7.77 -18.50
C GLN A 85 -9.53 -6.54 -18.13
N GLU A 86 -9.10 -5.76 -17.13
CA GLU A 86 -9.80 -4.54 -16.71
C GLU A 86 -9.77 -3.39 -17.72
N LYS A 87 -8.85 -3.42 -18.70
CA LYS A 87 -8.74 -2.40 -19.76
C LYS A 87 -9.79 -2.55 -20.87
N THR A 88 -10.66 -3.55 -20.79
CA THR A 88 -11.66 -3.89 -21.81
C THR A 88 -13.03 -3.29 -21.48
#